data_AF-A0AAV5J6M0-F1
#
_entry.id   AF-A0AAV5J6M0-F1
#
_cell.length_a   1.000
_cell.length_b   1.000
_cell.length_c   1.000
_cell.angle_alpha   90.00
_cell.angle_beta   90.00
_cell.angle_gamma   90.00
#
_symmetry.space_group_name_H-M   'P 1'
#
loop_
_entity.id
_entity.type
_entity.pdbx_description
1 polymer ?
#
loop_
_entity_poly.entity_id
_entity_poly.type
_entity_poly.pdbx_seq_one_letter_code
_entity_poly.pdbx_strand_id
1 'polypeptide(L)'
;MEELTRVGAYAAILMSDLPDIGVDRYNIPNEVLSTVSGGLVTKYARSVSGANIRCMRFMLTILGSKPAPEVANFSSKGPDPINPGIVRPDIIAPGIDVLAAVAPKKPFTELGKYKLVTDYALYSGKSMAEPHVAGVAALLKAVHPSWSPAAIKSAIMTTVYTQSNNGSTLIDQLTHLPATPRCYGAGHVNPTKAIDPGLIYDMDQQDYIDFLCGLGYNDAKMKAVLRQSQCNCSKGRTDLNYPSFVAIFSNQATSNFH
;
A
#
# COMPACT_ATOMS: atom_id res chain seq x y z
N MET A 1 6.86 19.52 -14.22
CA MET A 1 7.96 20.29 -13.60
C MET A 1 8.91 20.86 -14.63
N GLU A 2 9.35 20.09 -15.63
CA GLU A 2 10.22 20.57 -16.71
C GLU A 2 9.75 21.87 -17.36
N GLU A 3 8.46 21.96 -17.71
CA GLU A 3 7.90 23.19 -18.31
C GLU A 3 7.95 24.40 -17.36
N LEU A 4 7.70 24.20 -16.06
CA LEU A 4 7.79 25.28 -15.06
C LEU A 4 9.22 25.80 -14.94
N THR A 5 10.20 24.89 -14.98
CA THR A 5 11.63 25.25 -15.01
C THR A 5 11.97 25.98 -16.31
N ARG A 6 11.51 25.48 -17.46
CA ARG A 6 11.78 26.04 -18.79
C ARG A 6 11.29 27.48 -18.92
N VAL A 7 10.13 27.80 -18.35
CA VAL A 7 9.57 29.17 -18.39
C VAL A 7 10.07 30.07 -17.25
N GLY A 8 10.93 29.56 -16.36
CA GLY A 8 11.44 30.32 -15.22
C GLY A 8 10.35 30.69 -14.20
N ALA A 9 9.36 29.81 -14.00
CA ALA A 9 8.27 30.06 -13.07
C ALA A 9 8.78 30.22 -11.63
N TYR A 10 8.32 31.28 -10.94
CA TYR A 10 8.66 31.51 -9.54
C TYR A 10 7.93 30.54 -8.59
N ALA A 11 6.68 30.24 -8.91
CA ALA A 11 5.83 29.28 -8.19
C ALA A 11 4.76 28.72 -9.13
N ALA A 12 4.07 27.66 -8.72
CA ALA A 12 2.97 27.08 -9.49
C ALA A 12 1.78 26.66 -8.62
N ILE A 13 0.57 26.81 -9.16
CA ILE A 13 -0.62 26.10 -8.69
C ILE A 13 -0.87 24.97 -9.69
N LEU A 14 -0.77 23.74 -9.21
CA LEU A 14 -1.02 22.53 -9.97
C LEU A 14 -2.43 22.04 -9.70
N MET A 15 -3.09 21.50 -10.72
CA MET A 15 -4.41 20.89 -10.57
C MET A 15 -4.26 19.37 -10.71
N SER A 16 -4.60 18.64 -9.66
CA SER A 16 -4.62 17.18 -9.68
C SER A 16 -5.54 16.65 -8.60
N ASP A 17 -6.30 15.61 -8.92
CA ASP A 17 -7.06 14.85 -7.93
C ASP A 17 -6.23 13.69 -7.33
N LEU A 18 -4.98 13.54 -7.77
CA LEU A 18 -4.04 12.59 -7.17
C LEU A 18 -3.37 13.24 -5.94
N PRO A 19 -3.38 12.57 -4.78
CA PRO A 19 -2.91 13.17 -3.53
C PRO A 19 -1.38 13.25 -3.39
N ASP A 20 -0.63 12.44 -4.15
CA ASP A 20 0.84 12.43 -4.14
C ASP A 20 1.38 12.70 -5.55
N ILE A 21 2.23 13.71 -5.66
CA ILE A 21 2.94 14.07 -6.90
C ILE A 21 4.42 13.67 -6.87
N GLY A 22 4.92 13.08 -5.78
CA GLY A 22 6.31 12.68 -5.60
C GLY A 22 7.20 13.81 -5.06
N VAL A 23 8.14 13.43 -4.18
CA VAL A 23 9.09 14.35 -3.53
C VAL A 23 10.02 15.08 -4.51
N ASP A 24 10.26 14.48 -5.68
CA ASP A 24 11.05 15.04 -6.78
C ASP A 24 10.36 16.22 -7.48
N ARG A 25 9.04 16.38 -7.28
CA ARG A 25 8.25 17.45 -7.90
C ARG A 25 8.10 18.71 -7.06
N TYR A 26 8.83 18.83 -5.95
CA TYR A 26 8.85 20.03 -5.10
C TYR A 26 10.09 20.91 -5.28
N ASN A 27 10.78 20.80 -6.43
CA ASN A 27 11.95 21.63 -6.76
C ASN A 27 11.61 23.09 -7.15
N ILE A 28 10.34 23.39 -7.37
CA ILE A 28 9.78 24.74 -7.50
C ILE A 28 8.65 24.87 -6.48
N PRO A 29 8.54 25.97 -5.72
CA PRO A 29 7.43 26.17 -4.80
C PRO A 29 6.09 25.98 -5.50
N ASN A 30 5.32 24.98 -5.08
CA ASN A 30 4.05 24.67 -5.70
C ASN A 30 3.00 24.21 -4.69
N GLU A 31 1.74 24.41 -5.06
CA GLU A 31 0.57 23.91 -4.35
C GLU A 31 -0.25 23.06 -5.31
N VAL A 32 -0.63 21.85 -4.88
CA VAL A 32 -1.53 20.98 -5.66
C VAL A 32 -2.95 21.16 -5.13
N LEU A 33 -3.86 21.55 -6.01
CA LEU A 33 -5.27 21.68 -5.71
C LEU A 33 -6.06 20.58 -6.42
N SER A 34 -7.12 20.11 -5.79
CA SER A 34 -8.13 19.30 -6.48
C SER A 34 -8.67 20.04 -7.70
N THR A 35 -9.12 19.30 -8.72
CA THR A 35 -9.64 19.88 -9.96
C THR A 35 -10.82 20.82 -9.70
N VAL A 36 -11.65 20.53 -8.69
CA VAL A 36 -12.75 21.39 -8.23
C VAL A 36 -12.22 22.73 -7.71
N SER A 37 -11.26 22.71 -6.79
CA SER A 37 -10.68 23.92 -6.20
C SER A 37 -9.87 24.72 -7.24
N GLY A 38 -9.10 24.01 -8.06
CA GLY A 38 -8.33 24.57 -9.16
C GLY A 38 -9.21 25.24 -10.23
N GLY A 39 -10.40 24.71 -10.48
CA GLY A 39 -11.39 25.33 -11.35
C GLY A 39 -11.85 26.70 -10.86
N LEU A 40 -12.03 26.85 -9.53
CA LEU A 40 -12.36 28.14 -8.91
C LEU A 40 -11.22 29.15 -9.05
N VAL A 41 -9.97 28.71 -8.82
CA VAL A 41 -8.77 29.56 -8.99
C VAL A 41 -8.62 29.98 -10.46
N THR A 42 -8.83 29.06 -11.40
CA THR A 42 -8.79 29.33 -12.84
C THR A 42 -9.85 30.36 -13.24
N LYS A 43 -11.08 30.22 -12.70
CA LYS A 43 -12.15 31.20 -12.93
C LYS A 43 -11.79 32.58 -12.40
N TYR A 44 -11.25 32.66 -11.18
CA TYR A 44 -10.77 33.92 -10.60
C TYR A 44 -9.70 34.57 -11.49
N ALA A 45 -8.67 33.82 -11.86
CA ALA A 45 -7.55 34.32 -12.67
C ALA A 45 -7.97 34.85 -14.04
N ARG A 46 -9.03 34.30 -14.64
CA ARG A 46 -9.59 34.79 -15.92
C ARG A 46 -10.53 35.98 -15.78
N SER A 47 -11.16 36.13 -14.62
CA SER A 47 -12.20 37.15 -14.38
C SER A 47 -11.67 38.51 -13.93
N VAL A 48 -10.44 38.56 -13.38
CA VAL A 48 -9.87 39.78 -12.81
C VAL A 48 -8.58 40.15 -13.55
N SER A 49 -8.54 41.35 -14.12
CA SER A 49 -7.30 41.91 -14.67
C SER A 49 -6.29 42.13 -13.56
N GLY A 50 -5.08 41.61 -13.70
CA GLY A 50 -4.04 41.70 -12.67
C GLY A 50 -4.25 40.78 -11.46
N ALA A 51 -5.01 39.68 -11.63
CA ALA A 51 -5.17 38.66 -10.59
C ALA A 51 -3.82 38.27 -9.98
N ASN A 52 -3.73 38.35 -8.65
CA ASN A 52 -2.50 38.05 -7.91
C ASN A 52 -2.76 37.12 -6.73
N ILE A 53 -1.73 36.41 -6.31
CA ILE A 53 -1.73 35.58 -5.10
C ILE A 53 -0.98 36.37 -4.04
N ARG A 54 -1.64 36.72 -2.94
CA ARG A 54 -1.04 37.53 -1.87
C ARG A 54 0.07 36.80 -1.12
N CYS A 55 -0.09 35.51 -0.85
CA CYS A 55 0.85 34.71 -0.08
C CYS A 55 0.66 33.22 -0.36
N MET A 56 1.77 32.47 -0.42
CA MET A 56 1.80 31.01 -0.33
C MET A 56 2.63 30.64 0.89
N ARG A 57 2.14 29.71 1.72
CA ARG A 57 2.81 29.26 2.95
C ARG A 57 3.15 27.78 2.82
N PHE A 58 4.39 27.43 3.12
CA PHE A 58 4.92 26.07 2.99
C PHE A 58 5.36 25.53 4.36
N MET A 59 5.79 24.26 4.40
CA MET A 59 6.25 23.58 5.61
C MET A 59 5.15 23.46 6.67
N LEU A 60 3.94 23.13 6.24
CA LEU A 60 2.79 22.89 7.11
C LEU A 60 2.50 21.39 7.14
N THR A 61 2.23 20.86 8.32
CA THR A 61 1.76 19.49 8.51
C THR A 61 0.39 19.55 9.19
N ILE A 62 -0.61 18.98 8.52
CA ILE A 62 -1.97 18.91 9.03
C ILE A 62 -2.21 17.47 9.50
N LEU A 63 -2.54 17.31 10.78
CA LEU A 63 -2.86 16.02 11.37
C LEU A 63 -4.37 15.82 11.45
N GLY A 64 -4.80 14.56 11.47
CA GLY A 64 -6.23 14.22 11.54
C GLY A 64 -7.00 14.47 10.24
N SER A 65 -6.32 14.34 9.09
CA SER A 65 -6.96 14.33 7.78
C SER A 65 -8.05 13.25 7.71
N LYS A 66 -9.14 13.54 6.99
CA LYS A 66 -10.27 12.64 6.83
C LYS A 66 -10.65 12.57 5.34
N PRO A 67 -10.91 11.38 4.78
CA PRO A 67 -10.78 10.06 5.42
C PRO A 67 -9.31 9.63 5.59
N ALA A 68 -9.00 8.89 6.65
CA ALA A 68 -7.74 8.16 6.78
C ALA A 68 -7.93 6.87 7.61
N PRO A 69 -7.28 5.74 7.26
CA PRO A 69 -6.40 5.58 6.10
C PRO A 69 -7.16 5.45 4.79
N GLU A 70 -6.46 5.63 3.68
CA GLU A 70 -6.92 5.34 2.32
C GLU A 70 -5.92 4.41 1.62
N VAL A 71 -6.37 3.70 0.58
CA VAL A 71 -5.46 2.88 -0.23
C VAL A 71 -4.79 3.79 -1.26
N ALA A 72 -3.46 3.85 -1.21
CA ALA A 72 -2.64 4.64 -2.10
C ALA A 72 -2.92 4.34 -3.58
N ASN A 73 -2.97 5.37 -4.43
CA ASN A 73 -3.24 5.24 -5.86
C ASN A 73 -2.25 4.31 -6.59
N PHE A 74 -0.99 4.31 -6.16
CA PHE A 74 0.12 3.49 -6.68
C PHE A 74 0.21 2.10 -6.04
N SER A 75 -0.65 1.80 -5.05
CA SER A 75 -0.66 0.47 -4.43
C SER A 75 -1.13 -0.56 -5.45
N SER A 76 -0.39 -1.67 -5.54
CA SER A 76 -0.72 -2.76 -6.47
C SER A 76 -1.95 -3.49 -5.98
N LYS A 77 -2.85 -3.82 -6.89
CA LYS A 77 -4.15 -4.45 -6.59
C LYS A 77 -4.17 -5.87 -7.12
N GLY A 78 -4.85 -6.77 -6.42
CA GLY A 78 -5.05 -8.15 -6.85
C GLY A 78 -6.08 -8.29 -8.00
N PRO A 79 -6.32 -9.52 -8.48
CA PRO A 79 -5.80 -10.78 -7.94
C PRO A 79 -4.31 -11.00 -8.26
N ASP A 80 -3.69 -11.92 -7.53
CA ASP A 80 -2.36 -12.44 -7.89
C ASP A 80 -2.44 -13.17 -9.24
N PRO A 81 -1.68 -12.75 -10.26
CA PRO A 81 -1.71 -13.39 -11.56
C PRO A 81 -1.13 -14.82 -11.55
N ILE A 82 -0.33 -15.18 -10.55
CA ILE A 82 0.27 -16.52 -10.41
C ILE A 82 -0.72 -17.48 -9.76
N ASN A 83 -1.40 -17.04 -8.70
CA ASN A 83 -2.42 -17.82 -8.03
C ASN A 83 -3.60 -16.94 -7.58
N PRO A 84 -4.64 -16.80 -8.41
CA PRO A 84 -5.79 -15.97 -8.07
C PRO A 84 -6.65 -16.56 -6.94
N GLY A 85 -6.41 -17.81 -6.54
CA GLY A 85 -7.08 -18.50 -5.42
C GLY A 85 -6.67 -18.00 -4.03
N ILE A 86 -5.71 -17.08 -3.93
CA ILE A 86 -5.33 -16.42 -2.67
C ILE A 86 -5.51 -14.91 -2.84
N VAL A 87 -6.20 -14.27 -1.89
CA VAL A 87 -6.39 -12.81 -1.90
C VAL A 87 -5.04 -12.12 -1.70
N ARG A 88 -4.73 -11.15 -2.56
CA ARG A 88 -3.60 -10.24 -2.45
C ARG A 88 -4.05 -8.78 -2.66
N PRO A 89 -3.44 -7.79 -1.98
CA PRO A 89 -2.44 -7.95 -0.92
C PRO A 89 -3.04 -8.61 0.34
N ASP A 90 -2.22 -8.94 1.34
CA ASP A 90 -2.70 -9.56 2.58
C ASP A 90 -3.32 -8.53 3.53
N ILE A 91 -2.67 -7.37 3.67
CA ILE A 91 -3.04 -6.25 4.54
C ILE A 91 -2.51 -4.94 3.96
N ILE A 92 -2.87 -3.81 4.57
CA ILE A 92 -2.26 -2.50 4.35
C ILE A 92 -1.69 -1.91 5.65
N ALA A 93 -0.72 -1.01 5.49
CA ALA A 93 -0.07 -0.28 6.56
C ALA A 93 0.36 1.12 6.05
N PRO A 94 0.78 2.04 6.94
CA PRO A 94 1.20 3.38 6.54
C PRO A 94 2.38 3.35 5.57
N GLY A 95 2.22 4.00 4.42
CA GLY A 95 3.23 3.98 3.35
C GLY A 95 3.24 5.22 2.46
N ILE A 96 2.56 6.30 2.84
CA ILE A 96 2.63 7.61 2.18
C ILE A 96 3.28 8.57 3.18
N ASP A 97 4.21 9.41 2.71
CA ASP A 97 4.89 10.43 3.51
C ASP A 97 5.45 9.90 4.85
N VAL A 98 6.10 8.74 4.79
CA VAL A 98 6.75 8.14 5.96
C VAL A 98 8.11 8.80 6.16
N LEU A 99 8.31 9.43 7.32
CA LEU A 99 9.58 10.02 7.71
C LEU A 99 10.54 8.94 8.21
N ALA A 100 11.68 8.78 7.54
CA ALA A 100 12.71 7.80 7.92
C ALA A 100 14.12 8.35 7.71
N ALA A 101 15.10 7.72 8.36
CA ALA A 101 16.50 8.08 8.21
C ALA A 101 17.00 7.80 6.78
N VAL A 102 17.84 8.68 6.28
CA VAL A 102 18.50 8.54 4.97
C VAL A 102 20.01 8.66 5.11
N ALA A 103 20.75 8.27 4.07
CA ALA A 103 22.19 8.38 4.07
C ALA A 103 22.61 9.87 4.17
N PRO A 104 23.37 10.26 5.22
CA PRO A 104 23.80 11.64 5.35
C PRO A 104 24.75 12.02 4.22
N LYS A 105 24.81 13.31 3.88
CA LYS A 105 25.68 13.88 2.83
C LYS A 105 25.38 13.39 1.40
N LYS A 106 24.30 12.65 1.18
CA LYS A 106 23.78 12.39 -0.17
C LYS A 106 22.68 13.40 -0.50
N PRO A 107 22.70 14.05 -1.67
CA PRO A 107 21.61 14.90 -2.12
C PRO A 107 20.29 14.12 -2.11
N PHE A 108 19.28 14.64 -1.40
CA PHE A 108 17.93 14.10 -1.38
C PHE A 108 17.05 14.79 -2.44
N THR A 109 17.16 16.11 -2.54
CA THR A 109 16.43 16.92 -3.52
C THR A 109 17.28 18.09 -4.00
N GLU A 110 16.87 18.73 -5.09
CA GLU A 110 17.55 19.86 -5.69
C GLU A 110 16.63 21.08 -5.74
N LEU A 111 17.14 22.23 -5.32
CA LEU A 111 16.45 23.53 -5.38
C LEU A 111 17.29 24.46 -6.26
N GLY A 112 16.93 24.54 -7.54
CA GLY A 112 17.74 25.23 -8.55
C GLY A 112 19.15 24.61 -8.62
N LYS A 113 20.18 25.40 -8.26
CA LYS A 113 21.57 24.93 -8.23
C LYS A 113 21.99 24.28 -6.91
N TYR A 114 21.12 24.31 -5.89
CA TYR A 114 21.45 23.83 -4.55
C TYR A 114 21.04 22.38 -4.40
N LYS A 115 21.98 21.54 -3.98
CA LYS A 115 21.73 20.15 -3.61
C LYS A 115 21.46 20.07 -2.11
N LEU A 116 20.24 19.74 -1.75
CA LEU A 116 19.81 19.67 -0.35
C LEU A 116 20.09 18.28 0.20
N VAL A 117 20.71 18.23 1.37
CA VAL A 117 20.99 17.01 2.13
C VAL A 117 20.18 17.04 3.42
N THR A 118 19.83 15.86 3.93
CA THR A 118 19.09 15.71 5.18
C THR A 118 19.48 14.39 5.84
N ASP A 119 19.28 14.29 7.15
CA ASP A 119 19.42 13.03 7.89
C ASP A 119 18.11 12.22 7.88
N TYR A 120 16.97 12.88 7.64
CA TYR A 120 15.64 12.28 7.56
C TYR A 120 14.86 12.82 6.38
N ALA A 121 14.14 11.94 5.68
CA ALA A 121 13.33 12.31 4.54
C ALA A 121 11.98 11.59 4.54
N LEU A 122 11.01 12.20 3.87
CA LEU A 122 9.71 11.61 3.60
C LEU A 122 9.81 10.77 2.34
N TYR A 123 9.30 9.55 2.40
CA TYR A 123 9.12 8.68 1.23
C TYR A 123 7.74 8.04 1.23
N SER A 124 7.24 7.83 0.03
CA SER A 124 6.00 7.09 -0.24
C SER A 124 6.32 5.81 -1.00
N GLY A 125 5.66 4.73 -0.64
CA GLY A 125 5.77 3.45 -1.31
C GLY A 125 5.37 2.27 -0.45
N LYS A 126 5.12 1.14 -1.11
CA LYS A 126 4.96 -0.16 -0.43
C LYS A 126 6.21 -0.52 0.39
N SER A 127 7.39 -0.09 -0.07
CA SER A 127 8.67 -0.21 0.65
C SER A 127 8.68 0.50 2.01
N MET A 128 7.78 1.45 2.25
CA MET A 128 7.61 2.14 3.54
C MET A 128 6.53 1.47 4.39
N ALA A 129 5.53 0.85 3.78
CA ALA A 129 4.52 0.05 4.49
C ALA A 129 5.07 -1.29 5.01
N GLU A 130 5.89 -1.97 4.22
CA GLU A 130 6.49 -3.26 4.56
C GLU A 130 7.25 -3.26 5.91
N PRO A 131 8.16 -2.32 6.21
CA PRO A 131 8.87 -2.31 7.49
C PRO A 131 7.96 -2.06 8.70
N HIS A 132 6.82 -1.37 8.55
CA HIS A 132 5.84 -1.24 9.62
C HIS A 132 5.25 -2.61 9.97
N VAL A 133 4.83 -3.38 8.96
CA VAL A 133 4.28 -4.73 9.17
C VAL A 133 5.36 -5.67 9.72
N ALA A 134 6.59 -5.61 9.21
CA ALA A 134 7.70 -6.41 9.70
C ALA A 134 8.00 -6.13 11.19
N GLY A 135 7.96 -4.85 11.59
CA GLY A 135 8.09 -4.44 12.99
C GLY A 135 6.98 -5.01 13.88
N VAL A 136 5.72 -4.95 13.42
CA VAL A 136 4.58 -5.57 14.13
C VAL A 136 4.76 -7.08 14.25
N ALA A 137 5.15 -7.77 13.17
CA ALA A 137 5.40 -9.20 13.18
C ALA A 137 6.52 -9.60 14.15
N ALA A 138 7.60 -8.82 14.21
CA ALA A 138 8.70 -9.03 15.15
C ALA A 138 8.26 -8.85 16.61
N LEU A 139 7.45 -7.82 16.90
CA LEU A 139 6.88 -7.61 18.24
C LEU A 139 5.95 -8.77 18.64
N LEU A 140 5.10 -9.24 17.73
CA LEU A 140 4.25 -10.41 17.97
C LEU A 140 5.08 -11.67 18.21
N LYS A 141 6.18 -11.88 17.48
CA LYS A 141 7.10 -13.00 17.74
C LYS A 141 7.78 -12.89 19.10
N ALA A 142 8.07 -11.68 19.57
CA ALA A 142 8.65 -11.46 20.90
C ALA A 142 7.64 -11.77 22.01
N VAL A 143 6.37 -11.39 21.83
CA VAL A 143 5.29 -11.66 22.81
C VAL A 143 4.85 -13.12 22.78
N HIS A 144 4.83 -13.74 21.59
CA HIS A 144 4.45 -15.14 21.38
C HIS A 144 5.59 -15.94 20.72
N PRO A 145 6.62 -16.33 21.49
CA PRO A 145 7.82 -16.98 20.92
C PRO A 145 7.54 -18.30 20.21
N SER A 146 6.48 -19.01 20.57
CA SER A 146 6.10 -20.30 19.96
C SER A 146 5.30 -20.16 18.66
N TRP A 147 4.77 -18.97 18.34
CA TRP A 147 3.95 -18.81 17.14
C TRP A 147 4.77 -19.02 15.86
N SER A 148 4.19 -19.77 14.93
CA SER A 148 4.72 -19.93 13.58
C SER A 148 4.63 -18.61 12.80
N PRO A 149 5.32 -18.48 11.65
CA PRO A 149 5.09 -17.36 10.74
C PRO A 149 3.63 -17.26 10.25
N ALA A 150 2.96 -18.39 10.04
CA ALA A 150 1.55 -18.43 9.63
C ALA A 150 0.62 -17.96 10.76
N ALA A 151 0.89 -18.35 12.01
CA ALA A 151 0.18 -17.87 13.19
C ALA A 151 0.30 -16.35 13.36
N ILE A 152 1.51 -15.78 13.24
CA ILE A 152 1.73 -14.33 13.32
C ILE A 152 0.98 -13.61 12.19
N LYS A 153 1.10 -14.11 10.96
CA LYS A 153 0.37 -13.56 9.82
C LYS A 153 -1.14 -13.59 10.06
N SER A 154 -1.67 -14.72 10.54
CA SER A 154 -3.08 -14.86 10.87
C SER A 154 -3.49 -13.84 11.91
N ALA A 155 -2.75 -13.72 13.01
CA ALA A 155 -3.05 -12.78 14.08
C ALA A 155 -3.13 -11.34 13.57
N ILE A 156 -2.24 -10.94 12.66
CA ILE A 156 -2.28 -9.63 12.03
C ILE A 156 -3.52 -9.49 11.14
N MET A 157 -3.77 -10.45 10.24
CA MET A 157 -4.85 -10.38 9.25
C MET A 157 -6.24 -10.40 9.88
N THR A 158 -6.48 -11.19 10.92
CA THR A 158 -7.81 -11.35 11.53
C THR A 158 -8.18 -10.21 12.49
N THR A 159 -7.23 -9.32 12.82
CA THR A 159 -7.42 -8.25 13.81
C THR A 159 -7.31 -6.84 13.24
N VAL A 160 -7.16 -6.72 11.92
CA VAL A 160 -7.19 -5.46 11.17
C VAL A 160 -8.52 -4.72 11.29
N TYR A 161 -8.54 -3.46 10.84
CA TYR A 161 -9.77 -2.70 10.65
C TYR A 161 -9.93 -2.26 9.18
N THR A 162 -11.18 -2.06 8.76
CA THR A 162 -11.57 -1.71 7.38
C THR A 162 -12.35 -0.39 7.30
N GLN A 163 -12.28 0.41 8.36
CA GLN A 163 -12.94 1.70 8.46
C GLN A 163 -11.92 2.83 8.55
N SER A 164 -12.24 3.95 7.90
CA SER A 164 -11.54 5.21 8.04
C SER A 164 -11.95 5.91 9.34
N ASN A 165 -11.15 6.87 9.77
CA ASN A 165 -11.34 7.69 10.97
C ASN A 165 -12.58 8.63 10.95
N ASN A 166 -13.36 8.60 9.87
CA ASN A 166 -14.67 9.25 9.74
C ASN A 166 -15.83 8.23 9.74
N GLY A 167 -15.54 6.94 9.96
CA GLY A 167 -16.52 5.85 9.96
C GLY A 167 -16.87 5.30 8.58
N SER A 168 -16.34 5.86 7.49
CA SER A 168 -16.56 5.31 6.15
C SER A 168 -15.75 4.03 5.92
N THR A 169 -16.09 3.29 4.88
CA THR A 169 -15.18 2.25 4.35
C THR A 169 -13.89 2.89 3.84
N LEU A 170 -12.84 2.07 3.73
CA LEU A 170 -11.60 2.47 3.05
C LEU A 170 -11.89 2.86 1.60
N ILE A 171 -11.22 3.89 1.12
CA ILE A 171 -11.36 4.41 -0.25
C ILE A 171 -10.08 4.12 -1.03
N ASP A 172 -10.21 3.82 -2.32
CA ASP A 172 -9.10 3.76 -3.26
C ASP A 172 -8.83 5.14 -3.84
N GLN A 173 -7.66 5.71 -3.56
CA GLN A 173 -7.29 7.06 -4.01
C GLN A 173 -7.26 7.20 -5.53
N LEU A 174 -7.12 6.11 -6.28
CA LEU A 174 -7.14 6.17 -7.74
C LEU A 174 -8.54 6.35 -8.31
N THR A 175 -9.53 5.66 -7.73
CA THR A 175 -10.90 5.62 -8.25
C THR A 175 -11.86 6.50 -7.47
N HIS A 176 -11.48 6.92 -6.25
CA HIS A 176 -12.33 7.59 -5.28
C HIS A 176 -13.60 6.79 -4.92
N LEU A 177 -13.56 5.47 -5.14
CA LEU A 177 -14.63 4.53 -4.80
C LEU A 177 -14.26 3.72 -3.55
N PRO A 178 -15.25 3.08 -2.89
CA PRO A 178 -14.97 2.12 -1.84
C PRO A 178 -13.96 1.06 -2.29
N ALA A 179 -12.87 0.94 -1.55
CA ALA A 179 -11.84 -0.04 -1.82
C ALA A 179 -12.38 -1.46 -1.59
N THR A 180 -11.82 -2.43 -2.30
CA THR A 180 -12.17 -3.85 -2.18
C THR A 180 -11.06 -4.61 -1.47
N PRO A 181 -11.29 -5.87 -1.04
CA PRO A 181 -10.22 -6.73 -0.53
C PRO A 181 -9.05 -6.93 -1.51
N ARG A 182 -9.24 -6.70 -2.82
CA ARG A 182 -8.13 -6.68 -3.80
C ARG A 182 -7.19 -5.48 -3.64
N CYS A 183 -7.63 -4.46 -2.92
CA CYS A 183 -6.89 -3.24 -2.66
C CYS A 183 -6.22 -3.27 -1.28
N TYR A 184 -6.95 -3.73 -0.25
CA TYR A 184 -6.47 -3.69 1.13
C TYR A 184 -6.26 -5.06 1.81
N GLY A 185 -6.54 -6.16 1.12
CA GLY A 185 -6.50 -7.49 1.71
C GLY A 185 -7.55 -7.65 2.80
N ALA A 186 -7.11 -8.06 3.98
CA ALA A 186 -7.97 -8.12 5.16
C ALA A 186 -8.30 -6.72 5.70
N GLY A 187 -7.39 -5.74 5.57
CA GLY A 187 -7.58 -4.38 6.09
C GLY A 187 -6.28 -3.72 6.58
N HIS A 188 -6.43 -2.62 7.31
CA HIS A 188 -5.31 -1.89 7.87
C HIS A 188 -4.84 -2.49 9.20
N VAL A 189 -3.51 -2.64 9.33
CA VAL A 189 -2.86 -3.26 10.50
C VAL A 189 -3.29 -2.60 11.81
N ASN A 190 -3.59 -3.43 12.81
CA ASN A 190 -3.89 -3.03 14.18
C ASN A 190 -2.97 -3.78 15.17
N PRO A 191 -1.80 -3.21 15.51
CA PRO A 191 -0.81 -3.91 16.33
C PRO A 191 -1.36 -4.32 17.70
N THR A 192 -2.18 -3.47 18.32
CA THR A 192 -2.71 -3.69 19.68
C THR A 192 -3.68 -4.87 19.70
N LYS A 193 -4.54 -5.01 18.69
CA LYS A 193 -5.48 -6.13 18.60
C LYS A 193 -4.79 -7.43 18.19
N ALA A 194 -3.74 -7.36 17.39
CA ALA A 194 -2.98 -8.54 16.94
C ALA A 194 -2.25 -9.30 18.06
N ILE A 195 -2.04 -8.66 19.23
CA ILE A 195 -1.42 -9.30 20.39
C ILE A 195 -2.27 -10.45 20.92
N ASP A 196 -3.60 -10.33 20.89
CA ASP A 196 -4.51 -11.38 21.35
C ASP A 196 -5.65 -11.56 20.33
N PRO A 197 -5.39 -12.33 19.26
CA PRO A 197 -6.37 -12.55 18.19
C PRO A 197 -7.48 -13.54 18.58
N GLY A 198 -7.36 -14.20 19.74
CA GLY A 198 -8.20 -15.31 20.15
C GLY A 198 -7.94 -16.58 19.33
N LEU A 199 -8.24 -16.57 18.03
CA LEU A 199 -8.05 -17.68 17.11
C LEU A 199 -7.05 -17.33 15.99
N ILE A 200 -6.32 -18.35 15.55
CA ILE A 200 -5.36 -18.25 14.45
C ILE A 200 -5.56 -19.39 13.44
N TYR A 201 -5.34 -19.06 12.17
CA TYR A 201 -5.22 -19.99 11.06
C TYR A 201 -3.74 -20.37 10.92
N ASP A 202 -3.33 -21.43 11.62
CA ASP A 202 -1.94 -21.89 11.61
C ASP A 202 -1.69 -22.90 10.47
N MET A 203 -0.46 -22.94 9.98
CA MET A 203 0.04 -23.83 8.94
C MET A 203 1.54 -24.08 9.13
N ASP A 204 1.99 -25.27 8.78
CA ASP A 204 3.40 -25.63 8.82
C ASP A 204 4.05 -25.59 7.42
N GLN A 205 5.33 -25.98 7.36
CA GLN A 205 6.08 -26.02 6.11
C GLN A 205 5.53 -27.07 5.13
N GLN A 206 5.02 -28.20 5.62
CA GLN A 206 4.49 -29.28 4.79
C GLN A 206 3.20 -28.85 4.10
N ASP A 207 2.36 -28.03 4.75
CA ASP A 207 1.16 -27.46 4.11
C ASP A 207 1.52 -26.65 2.86
N TYR A 208 2.60 -25.84 2.91
CA TYR A 208 3.09 -25.10 1.73
C TYR A 208 3.67 -26.03 0.65
N ILE A 209 4.33 -27.12 1.03
CA ILE A 209 4.85 -28.11 0.08
C ILE A 209 3.69 -28.79 -0.64
N ASP A 210 2.72 -29.31 0.10
CA ASP A 210 1.51 -29.96 -0.41
C ASP A 210 0.71 -29.02 -1.33
N PHE A 211 0.68 -27.73 -0.98
CA PHE A 211 0.09 -26.68 -1.80
C PHE A 211 0.82 -26.48 -3.14
N LEU A 212 2.14 -26.34 -3.13
CA LEU A 212 2.93 -26.20 -4.35
C LEU A 212 2.84 -27.46 -5.23
N CYS A 213 2.81 -28.64 -4.62
CA CYS A 213 2.56 -29.90 -5.31
C CYS A 213 1.17 -29.90 -6.00
N GLY A 214 0.13 -29.41 -5.31
CA GLY A 214 -1.22 -29.25 -5.88
C GLY A 214 -1.31 -28.26 -7.04
N LEU A 215 -0.44 -27.23 -7.06
CA LEU A 215 -0.28 -26.32 -8.19
C LEU A 215 0.51 -26.92 -9.38
N GLY A 216 0.97 -28.17 -9.28
CA GLY A 216 1.73 -28.84 -10.34
C GLY A 216 3.20 -28.42 -10.39
N TYR A 217 3.79 -27.97 -9.27
CA TYR A 217 5.23 -27.77 -9.19
C TYR A 217 5.94 -29.14 -9.23
N ASN A 218 6.85 -29.30 -10.20
CA ASN A 218 7.68 -30.50 -10.32
C ASN A 218 8.98 -30.36 -9.50
N ASP A 219 9.74 -31.45 -9.37
CA ASP A 219 10.98 -31.48 -8.59
C ASP A 219 11.98 -30.38 -8.95
N ALA A 220 12.08 -30.02 -10.23
CA ALA A 220 12.97 -28.94 -10.68
C ALA A 220 12.53 -27.57 -10.13
N LYS A 221 11.23 -27.25 -10.22
CA LYS A 221 10.67 -26.02 -9.66
C LYS A 221 10.72 -26.01 -8.14
N MET A 222 10.42 -27.14 -7.50
CA MET A 222 10.50 -27.30 -6.05
C MET A 222 11.93 -27.10 -5.54
N LYS A 223 12.92 -27.69 -6.22
CA LYS A 223 14.34 -27.50 -5.90
C LYS A 223 14.78 -26.04 -6.07
N ALA A 224 14.25 -25.33 -7.07
CA ALA A 224 14.54 -23.92 -7.26
C ALA A 224 13.98 -23.05 -6.12
N VAL A 225 12.76 -23.34 -5.66
CA VAL A 225 12.05 -22.55 -4.63
C VAL A 225 12.52 -22.91 -3.22
N LEU A 226 12.47 -24.19 -2.87
CA LEU A 226 12.74 -24.68 -1.50
C LEU A 226 14.22 -24.96 -1.25
N ARG A 227 15.04 -25.00 -2.32
CA ARG A 227 16.46 -25.41 -2.26
C ARG A 227 16.67 -26.79 -1.63
N GLN A 228 15.64 -27.64 -1.67
CA GLN A 228 15.66 -29.01 -1.19
C GLN A 228 15.58 -29.99 -2.37
N SER A 229 16.30 -31.10 -2.28
CA SER A 229 16.41 -32.09 -3.37
C SER A 229 15.27 -33.11 -3.42
N GLN A 230 14.52 -33.27 -2.32
CA GLN A 230 13.41 -34.22 -2.22
C GLN A 230 12.25 -33.55 -1.50
N CYS A 231 11.11 -33.45 -2.18
CA CYS A 231 9.86 -32.98 -1.60
C CYS A 231 8.88 -34.15 -1.58
N ASN A 232 8.32 -34.44 -0.42
CA ASN A 232 7.31 -35.48 -0.31
C ASN A 232 5.94 -34.88 -0.66
N CYS A 233 5.52 -35.02 -1.92
CA CYS A 233 4.19 -34.63 -2.38
C CYS A 233 3.16 -35.73 -2.07
N SER A 234 2.99 -36.10 -0.79
CA SER A 234 2.09 -37.22 -0.44
C SER A 234 0.60 -36.85 -0.61
N LYS A 235 0.26 -35.56 -0.55
CA LYS A 235 -1.11 -35.04 -0.67
C LYS A 235 -1.10 -33.73 -1.45
N GLY A 236 -1.30 -33.77 -2.76
CA GLY A 236 -1.49 -32.54 -3.54
C GLY A 236 -2.79 -31.85 -3.12
N ARG A 237 -2.68 -30.66 -2.53
CA ARG A 237 -3.83 -29.83 -2.13
C ARG A 237 -3.75 -28.48 -2.82
N THR A 238 -4.87 -27.91 -3.22
CA THR A 238 -4.92 -26.54 -3.78
C THR A 238 -5.40 -25.52 -2.75
N ASP A 239 -5.77 -25.98 -1.56
CA ASP A 239 -6.31 -25.14 -0.50
C ASP A 239 -5.28 -24.99 0.61
N LEU A 240 -5.08 -23.73 1.03
CA LEU A 240 -4.30 -23.38 2.22
C LEU A 240 -5.27 -22.98 3.34
N ASN A 241 -4.90 -23.27 4.59
CA ASN A 241 -5.56 -22.72 5.78
C ASN A 241 -5.22 -21.23 5.94
N TYR A 242 -5.63 -20.42 4.96
CA TYR A 242 -5.29 -19.02 4.81
C TYR A 242 -6.41 -18.13 5.41
N PRO A 243 -6.09 -17.03 6.13
CA PRO A 243 -7.07 -16.18 6.81
C PRO A 243 -7.81 -15.23 5.85
N SER A 244 -8.12 -15.69 4.63
CA SER A 244 -8.93 -14.96 3.65
C SER A 244 -9.53 -15.93 2.64
N PHE A 245 -10.70 -15.62 2.12
CA PHE A 245 -11.40 -16.45 1.13
C PHE A 245 -11.61 -15.67 -0.17
N VAL A 246 -11.54 -16.38 -1.30
CA VAL A 246 -11.89 -15.85 -2.62
C VAL A 246 -12.66 -16.90 -3.40
N ALA A 247 -13.72 -16.47 -4.07
CA ALA A 247 -14.46 -17.29 -5.02
C ALA A 247 -14.28 -16.72 -6.42
N ILE A 248 -13.83 -17.55 -7.36
CA ILE A 248 -13.63 -17.18 -8.75
C ILE A 248 -14.71 -17.86 -9.57
N PHE A 249 -15.52 -17.07 -10.27
CA PHE A 249 -16.55 -17.57 -11.17
C PHE A 249 -16.01 -17.49 -12.61
N SER A 250 -16.01 -18.62 -13.32
CA SER A 250 -15.81 -18.61 -14.77
C SER A 250 -17.12 -18.16 -15.43
N ASN A 251 -17.04 -17.30 -16.44
CA ASN A 251 -18.21 -16.86 -17.23
C ASN A 251 -18.77 -17.99 -18.15
N GLN A 252 -18.57 -19.26 -17.80
CA GLN A 252 -19.30 -20.36 -18.43
C GLN A 252 -20.67 -20.47 -17.75
N ALA A 253 -21.61 -19.66 -18.25
CA ALA A 253 -23.02 -19.96 -18.10
C ALA A 253 -23.32 -21.28 -18.83
N THR A 254 -23.10 -22.42 -18.20
CA THR A 254 -23.79 -23.66 -18.58
C THR A 254 -25.00 -23.79 -17.70
N SER A 255 -26.13 -23.35 -18.25
CA SER A 255 -27.44 -23.92 -17.98
C SER A 255 -27.33 -25.44 -17.88
N ASN A 256 -27.67 -25.99 -16.72
CA ASN A 256 -28.39 -27.25 -16.50
C ASN A 256 -28.22 -27.67 -15.04
N PHE A 257 -29.08 -27.13 -14.18
CA PHE A 257 -29.46 -27.86 -12.97
C PHE A 257 -30.59 -28.81 -13.37
N HIS A 258 -30.31 -30.11 -13.30
CA HIS A 258 -31.33 -31.14 -13.08
C HIS A 258 -31.30 -31.52 -11.60
#